data_AF-F8U8P9-F1
#
_entry.id   AF-F8U8P9-F1
#
_cell.length_a   1.000
_cell.length_b   1.000
_cell.length_c   1.000
_cell.angle_alpha   90.00
_cell.angle_beta   90.00
_cell.angle_gamma   90.00
#
_symmetry.space_group_name_H-M   'P 1'
#
loop_
_entity.id
_entity.type
_entity.pdbx_description
1 polymer ?
#
loop_
_entity_poly.entity_id
_entity_poly.type
_entity_poly.pdbx_seq_one_letter_code
_entity_poly.pdbx_strand_id
1 'polypeptide(L)'
;VKAGPWTPEAAAEHPEAVRQLHREFLRAGANVMQTFTFYASDDKLENRGNKLTFTGAQINEAACDLAREVANEGDALVAGGVCQTPSYLSCKSE
;
A
#
# COMPACT_ATOMS: atom_id res chain seq x y z
N VAL A 1 9.96 -3.09 13.91
CA VAL A 1 8.83 -3.04 12.96
C VAL A 1 7.92 -4.23 13.25
N LYS A 2 6.62 -4.01 13.53
CA LYS A 2 5.66 -5.12 13.65
C LYS A 2 5.01 -5.31 12.27
N ALA A 3 5.35 -6.39 11.58
CA ALA A 3 4.65 -6.77 10.36
C ALA A 3 3.20 -7.14 10.69
N GLY A 4 2.24 -6.57 9.97
CA GLY A 4 0.82 -6.73 10.32
C GLY A 4 -0.08 -5.68 9.63
N PRO A 5 -1.30 -5.45 10.16
CA PRO A 5 -2.27 -4.54 9.57
C PRO A 5 -1.77 -3.11 9.35
N TRP A 6 -0.69 -2.72 10.03
CA TRP A 6 -0.05 -1.40 10.04
C TRP A 6 0.94 -1.11 8.89
N THR A 7 1.04 -2.03 7.92
CA THR A 7 2.02 -1.91 6.82
C THR A 7 1.64 -0.85 5.77
N PRO A 8 0.37 -0.72 5.32
CA PRO A 8 0.03 0.23 4.26
C PRO A 8 0.02 1.70 4.72
N GLU A 9 -0.26 2.01 5.99
CA GLU A 9 -0.27 3.38 6.53
C GLU A 9 1.07 4.10 6.37
N ALA A 10 2.18 3.35 6.29
CA ALA A 10 3.51 3.89 6.01
C ALA A 10 3.57 4.73 4.72
N ALA A 11 2.72 4.46 3.73
CA ALA A 11 2.63 5.27 2.51
C ALA A 11 2.14 6.70 2.79
N ALA A 12 1.32 6.89 3.81
CA ALA A 12 0.81 8.20 4.23
C ALA A 12 1.64 8.82 5.37
N GLU A 13 2.09 8.02 6.34
CA GLU A 13 2.84 8.47 7.51
C GLU A 13 4.32 8.75 7.21
N HIS A 14 4.90 7.95 6.31
CA HIS A 14 6.34 7.96 5.98
C HIS A 14 6.59 7.89 4.47
N PRO A 15 6.02 8.81 3.66
CA PRO A 15 6.05 8.72 2.19
C PRO A 15 7.48 8.70 1.63
N GLU A 16 8.40 9.44 2.23
CA GLU A 16 9.81 9.46 1.80
C GLU A 16 10.49 8.10 1.94
N ALA A 17 10.21 7.36 3.03
CA ALA A 17 10.79 6.04 3.24
C ALA A 17 10.28 5.04 2.19
N VAL A 18 8.97 5.09 1.89
CA VAL A 18 8.34 4.26 0.87
C VAL A 18 8.85 4.62 -0.54
N ARG A 19 9.00 5.91 -0.85
CA ARG A 19 9.60 6.38 -2.11
C ARG A 19 11.03 5.85 -2.29
N GLN A 20 11.87 5.99 -1.26
CA GLN A 20 13.25 5.51 -1.36
C GLN A 20 13.30 4.00 -1.54
N LEU A 21 12.43 3.24 -0.88
CA LEU A 21 12.32 1.80 -1.09
C LEU A 21 11.94 1.45 -2.53
N HIS A 22 10.97 2.14 -3.14
CA HIS A 22 10.67 1.96 -4.57
C HIS A 22 11.89 2.26 -5.44
N ARG A 23 12.64 3.33 -5.13
CA ARG A 23 13.81 3.73 -5.91
C ARG A 23 14.95 2.71 -5.77
N GLU A 24 15.08 2.08 -4.61
CA GLU A 24 16.01 0.96 -4.39
C GLU A 24 15.61 -0.26 -5.24
N PHE A 25 14.33 -0.62 -5.30
CA PHE A 25 13.85 -1.69 -6.19
C PHE A 25 14.11 -1.37 -7.66
N LEU A 26 13.84 -0.14 -8.08
CA LEU A 26 14.12 0.30 -9.45
C LEU A 26 15.62 0.17 -9.77
N ARG A 27 16.49 0.67 -8.89
CA ARG A 27 17.96 0.56 -9.04
C ARG A 27 18.45 -0.89 -9.04
N ALA A 28 17.76 -1.78 -8.34
CA ALA A 28 18.03 -3.21 -8.35
C ALA A 28 17.55 -3.93 -9.63
N GLY A 29 16.87 -3.22 -10.54
CA GLY A 29 16.43 -3.73 -11.84
C GLY A 29 14.96 -4.15 -11.89
N ALA A 30 14.14 -3.81 -10.88
CA ALA A 30 12.71 -4.06 -10.95
C ALA A 30 12.06 -3.17 -12.03
N ASN A 31 11.25 -3.77 -12.90
CA ASN A 31 10.51 -3.10 -13.98
C ASN A 31 9.01 -2.93 -13.66
N VAL A 32 8.58 -3.32 -12.46
CA VAL A 32 7.21 -3.14 -11.96
C VAL A 32 7.27 -2.65 -10.52
N MET A 33 6.68 -1.49 -10.24
CA MET A 33 6.50 -0.93 -8.90
C MET A 33 5.15 -1.35 -8.35
N GLN A 34 5.12 -2.33 -7.45
CA GLN A 34 3.90 -2.75 -6.79
C GLN A 34 3.51 -1.78 -5.67
N THR A 35 2.28 -1.25 -5.71
CA THR A 35 1.79 -0.30 -4.70
C THR A 35 1.65 -0.95 -3.32
N PHE A 36 1.88 -0.18 -2.27
CA PHE A 36 1.69 -0.58 -0.87
C PHE A 36 0.21 -0.60 -0.44
N THR A 37 -0.65 -1.24 -1.24
CA THR A 37 -2.11 -1.22 -1.08
C THR A 37 -2.72 -2.54 -0.64
N PHE A 38 -1.90 -3.60 -0.49
CA PHE A 38 -2.39 -4.96 -0.25
C PHE A 38 -3.35 -5.06 0.94
N TYR A 39 -3.12 -4.33 2.03
CA TYR A 39 -3.96 -4.37 3.24
C TYR A 39 -4.73 -3.06 3.50
N ALA A 40 -4.84 -2.18 2.51
CA ALA A 40 -5.33 -0.80 2.66
C ALA A 40 -6.85 -0.66 2.44
N SER A 41 -7.68 -1.50 3.06
CA SER A 41 -9.15 -1.33 3.06
C SER A 41 -9.64 -0.87 4.43
N ASP A 42 -10.68 -0.05 4.48
CA ASP A 42 -11.15 0.54 5.76
C ASP A 42 -11.46 -0.53 6.81
N ASP A 43 -12.11 -1.63 6.41
CA ASP A 43 -12.43 -2.77 7.29
C ASP A 43 -11.20 -3.57 7.78
N LYS A 44 -10.08 -3.48 7.07
CA LYS A 44 -8.78 -4.04 7.48
C LYS A 44 -8.04 -3.10 8.43
N LEU A 45 -8.13 -1.81 8.15
CA LEU A 45 -7.47 -0.74 8.86
C LEU A 45 -8.13 -0.52 10.25
N GLU A 46 -9.45 -0.61 10.34
CA GLU A 46 -10.20 -0.57 11.61
C GLU A 46 -9.94 -1.80 12.50
N ASN A 47 -9.37 -2.86 11.93
CA ASN A 47 -9.19 -4.14 12.62
C ASN A 47 -8.03 -4.08 13.64
N ARG A 48 -8.30 -4.55 14.86
CA ARG A 48 -7.37 -4.64 16.01
C ARG A 48 -6.90 -3.31 16.62
N GLY A 49 -7.86 -2.49 17.08
CA GLY A 49 -7.58 -1.42 18.07
C GLY A 49 -6.71 -0.28 17.54
N ASN A 50 -6.60 -0.16 16.22
CA ASN A 50 -5.86 0.92 15.57
C ASN A 50 -6.77 2.15 15.46
N LYS A 51 -6.25 3.33 15.81
CA LYS A 51 -6.99 4.59 15.62
C LYS A 51 -6.62 5.13 14.24
N LEU A 52 -7.56 5.11 13.30
CA LEU A 52 -7.30 5.55 11.94
C LEU A 52 -7.08 7.05 11.87
N THR A 53 -5.89 7.43 11.41
CA THR A 53 -5.55 8.81 11.04
C THR A 53 -5.90 9.09 9.58
N PHE A 54 -5.81 8.07 8.73
CA PHE A 54 -6.08 8.14 7.30
C PHE A 54 -7.13 7.12 6.91
N THR A 55 -7.95 7.45 5.92
CA THR A 55 -8.84 6.48 5.29
C THR A 55 -8.05 5.55 4.37
N GLY A 56 -8.59 4.38 4.09
CA GLY A 56 -8.05 3.47 3.09
C GLY A 56 -7.87 4.17 1.76
N ALA A 57 -8.83 4.98 1.32
CA ALA A 57 -8.71 5.76 0.07
C ALA A 57 -7.47 6.68 0.07
N GLN A 58 -7.23 7.43 1.15
CA GLN A 58 -6.06 8.30 1.28
C GLN A 58 -4.74 7.53 1.22
N ILE A 59 -4.69 6.36 1.89
CA ILE A 59 -3.51 5.49 1.86
C ILE A 59 -3.28 4.91 0.46
N ASN A 60 -4.34 4.47 -0.21
CA ASN A 60 -4.25 3.93 -1.56
C ASN A 60 -3.77 4.98 -2.56
N GLU A 61 -4.29 6.20 -2.49
CA GLU A 61 -3.90 7.30 -3.37
C GLU A 61 -2.43 7.66 -3.17
N ALA A 62 -2.00 7.86 -1.91
CA ALA A 62 -0.60 8.11 -1.58
C ALA A 62 0.33 6.99 -2.08
N ALA A 63 -0.05 5.72 -1.87
CA ALA A 63 0.74 4.59 -2.34
C ALA A 63 0.83 4.50 -3.87
N CYS A 64 -0.25 4.84 -4.58
CA CYS A 64 -0.26 4.89 -6.05
C CYS A 64 0.63 6.01 -6.58
N ASP A 65 0.57 7.19 -5.97
CA ASP A 65 1.38 8.34 -6.37
C ASP A 65 2.87 8.07 -6.20
N LEU A 66 3.28 7.50 -5.06
CA LEU A 66 4.68 7.16 -4.79
C LEU A 66 5.22 6.11 -5.78
N ALA A 67 4.44 5.05 -6.05
CA ALA A 67 4.84 4.03 -7.01
C ALA A 67 4.93 4.60 -8.44
N ARG A 68 4.00 5.49 -8.82
CA ARG A 68 4.00 6.16 -10.13
C ARG A 68 5.17 7.10 -10.30
N GLU A 69 5.48 7.91 -9.28
CA GLU A 69 6.60 8.84 -9.28
C GLU A 69 7.90 8.10 -9.61
N VAL A 70 8.19 7.04 -8.86
CA VAL A 70 9.42 6.27 -9.05
C VAL A 70 9.40 5.45 -10.33
N ALA A 71 8.26 4.87 -10.72
CA ALA A 71 8.17 4.10 -11.96
C ALA A 71 8.54 4.95 -13.19
N ASN A 72 8.15 6.23 -13.19
CA ASN A 72 8.49 7.17 -14.26
C ASN A 72 9.98 7.51 -14.33
N GLU A 73 10.76 7.28 -13.27
CA GLU A 73 12.22 7.52 -13.28
C GLU A 73 13.00 6.50 -14.12
N GLY A 74 12.43 5.32 -14.36
CA GLY A 74 13.13 4.22 -15.04
C GLY A 74 12.28 3.43 -16.02
N ASP A 75 11.25 4.06 -16.59
CA ASP A 75 10.33 3.43 -17.57
C ASP A 75 9.75 2.10 -17.08
N ALA A 76 9.35 2.06 -15.81
CA ALA A 76 8.76 0.90 -15.17
C ALA A 76 7.23 0.97 -15.16
N LEU A 77 6.59 -0.18 -14.98
CA LEU A 77 5.14 -0.27 -14.81
C LEU A 77 4.75 -0.07 -13.33
N VAL A 78 3.47 0.17 -13.09
CA VAL A 78 2.90 0.19 -11.72
C VAL A 78 1.86 -0.92 -11.62
N ALA A 79 1.88 -1.67 -10.52
CA ALA A 79 0.93 -2.75 -10.25
C ALA A 79 0.19 -2.51 -8.93
N GLY A 80 -1.15 -2.49 -9.00
CA GLY A 80 -2.00 -2.37 -7.82
C GLY A 80 -2.00 -3.65 -6.97
N GLY A 81 -1.59 -3.55 -5.71
CA GLY A 81 -1.70 -4.67 -4.75
C GLY A 81 -3.13 -4.80 -4.22
N VAL A 82 -3.85 -5.86 -4.58
CA VAL A 82 -5.23 -6.11 -4.13
C VAL A 82 -5.30 -7.43 -3.36
N CYS A 83 -6.08 -7.47 -2.29
CA CYS A 83 -6.40 -8.72 -1.58
C CYS A 83 -7.86 -8.76 -1.11
N GLN A 84 -8.27 -9.92 -0.58
CA GLN A 84 -9.61 -10.13 -0.04
C GLN A 84 -9.85 -9.26 1.21
N THR A 85 -11.03 -8.67 1.31
CA THR A 85 -11.44 -7.87 2.46
C THR A 85 -12.11 -8.74 3.55
N PRO A 86 -11.95 -8.41 4.84
CA PRO A 86 -12.74 -8.99 5.94
C PRO A 86 -14.24 -9.02 5.62
N SER A 87 -14.79 -7.94 5.07
CA SER A 87 -16.21 -7.85 4.70
C SER A 87 -16.61 -8.91 3.67
N TYR A 88 -15.77 -9.16 2.66
CA TYR A 88 -16.01 -10.23 1.69
C TYR A 88 -15.96 -11.61 2.35
N LEU A 89 -15.02 -11.84 3.27
CA LEU A 89 -14.86 -13.13 3.95
C LEU A 89 -15.99 -13.43 4.94
N SER A 90 -16.51 -12.41 5.64
CA SER A 90 -17.63 -12.58 6.58
C SER A 90 -18.95 -12.86 5.87
N CYS A 91 -19.20 -12.25 4.72
CA CYS A 91 -20.44 -12.39 3.96
C CYS A 91 -20.49 -13.60 3.02
N LYS A 92 -19.39 -14.36 2.88
CA LYS A 92 -19.33 -15.55 2.01
C LYS A 92 -20.04 -16.78 2.60
N SER A 93 -20.57 -16.66 3.82
CA SER A 93 -21.20 -17.75 4.56
C SER A 93 -22.73 -17.81 4.41
N GLU A 94 -23.32 -16.93 3.59
CA GLU A 94 -24.76 -16.93 3.27
C GLU A 94 -25.01 -17.30 1.80
#